data_AF-A0A7J8YXR2-F1
#
_entry.id   AF-A0A7J8YXR2-F1
#
_cell.length_a   1.000
_cell.length_b   1.000
_cell.length_c   1.000
_cell.angle_alpha   90.00
_cell.angle_beta   90.00
_cell.angle_gamma   90.00
#
_symmetry.space_group_name_H-M   'P 1'
#
loop_
_entity.id
_entity.type
_entity.pdbx_description
1 polymer ?
#
loop_
_entity_poly.entity_id
_entity_poly.type
_entity_poly.pdbx_seq_one_letter_code
_entity_poly.pdbx_strand_id
1 'polypeptide(L)'
;KYGPVFSLRLGSRLFVVVSSSAVAEECFTVNDIVLANRPKLISGKYLGYNYTTVSTSSYGDHWRNLRRIGAIEIFSSSRLNAFAAVRKDEVQRLLVRLSRDSRRGFTKVELKSMLNDLTFNNIMRMVAGKRYYGTK
;
A
#
# COMPACT_ATOMS: atom_id res chain seq x y z
N LYS A 1 17.73 -23.83 -9.99
CA LYS A 1 17.56 -24.28 -11.39
C LYS A 1 17.70 -23.15 -12.44
N TYR A 2 17.51 -21.87 -12.09
CA TYR A 2 17.70 -20.74 -13.04
C TYR A 2 18.61 -19.60 -12.54
N GLY A 3 19.24 -19.77 -11.37
CA GLY A 3 20.04 -18.71 -10.74
C GLY A 3 19.20 -17.66 -10.00
N PRO A 4 19.86 -16.67 -9.35
CA PRO A 4 19.21 -15.59 -8.59
C PRO A 4 18.54 -14.53 -9.47
N VAL A 5 18.87 -14.50 -10.77
CA VAL A 5 18.27 -13.64 -11.79
C VAL A 5 17.95 -14.51 -12.99
N PHE A 6 16.70 -14.49 -13.43
CA PHE A 6 16.27 -15.24 -14.60
C PHE A 6 15.15 -14.51 -15.35
N SER A 7 14.93 -14.87 -16.60
CA SER A 7 13.91 -14.24 -17.44
C SER A 7 12.75 -15.18 -17.73
N LEU A 8 11.55 -14.61 -17.82
CA LEU A 8 10.31 -15.30 -18.17
C LEU A 8 9.58 -14.49 -19.24
N ARG A 9 8.96 -15.16 -20.20
CA ARG A 9 8.10 -14.49 -21.18
C ARG A 9 6.64 -14.68 -20.77
N LEU A 10 5.97 -13.57 -20.42
CA LEU A 10 4.54 -13.56 -20.10
C LEU A 10 3.79 -12.95 -21.29
N GLY A 11 3.16 -13.81 -22.09
CA GLY A 11 2.57 -13.42 -23.37
C GLY A 11 3.63 -12.86 -24.32
N SER A 12 3.48 -11.61 -24.73
CA SER A 12 4.42 -10.92 -25.62
C SER A 12 5.53 -10.15 -24.89
N ARG A 13 5.52 -10.11 -23.56
CA ARG A 13 6.46 -9.30 -22.76
C ARG A 13 7.51 -10.17 -22.07
N LEU A 14 8.76 -9.74 -22.09
CA LEU A 14 9.84 -10.33 -21.32
C LEU A 14 9.86 -9.70 -19.92
N PHE A 15 9.94 -10.54 -18.90
CA PHE A 15 10.09 -10.18 -17.50
C PHE A 15 11.42 -10.72 -16.99
N VAL A 16 12.10 -9.93 -16.18
CA VAL A 16 13.29 -10.36 -15.43
C VAL A 16 12.87 -10.49 -13.98
N VAL A 17 13.12 -11.66 -13.40
CA VAL A 17 12.80 -11.98 -12.01
C VAL A 17 14.10 -11.99 -11.22
N VAL A 18 14.11 -11.23 -10.13
CA VAL A 18 15.18 -11.23 -9.13
C VAL A 18 14.68 -11.99 -7.92
N SER A 19 15.36 -13.08 -7.56
CA SER A 19 14.97 -13.98 -6.47
C SER A 19 16.06 -14.13 -5.40
N SER A 20 16.94 -13.13 -5.26
CA SER A 20 17.98 -13.04 -4.24
C SER A 20 17.94 -11.68 -3.56
N SER A 21 18.06 -11.65 -2.23
CA SER A 21 18.06 -10.41 -1.45
C SER A 21 19.26 -9.53 -1.81
N ALA A 22 20.45 -10.11 -1.97
CA ALA A 22 21.66 -9.38 -2.32
C ALA A 22 21.54 -8.67 -3.68
N VAL A 23 20.93 -9.34 -4.67
CA VAL A 23 20.70 -8.74 -5.99
C VAL A 23 19.58 -7.69 -5.94
N ALA A 24 18.53 -7.94 -5.14
CA ALA A 24 17.47 -6.96 -4.94
C ALA A 24 18.00 -5.68 -4.28
N GLU A 25 18.91 -5.81 -3.32
CA GLU A 25 19.59 -4.68 -2.69
C GLU A 25 20.36 -3.84 -3.72
N GLU A 26 21.16 -4.48 -4.58
CA GLU A 26 21.86 -3.79 -5.68
C GLU A 26 20.89 -3.08 -6.64
N CYS A 27 19.74 -3.71 -6.94
CA CYS A 27 18.69 -3.13 -7.78
C CYS A 27 18.05 -1.88 -7.15
N PHE A 28 17.87 -1.86 -5.83
CA PHE A 28 17.20 -0.78 -5.11
C PHE A 28 18.14 0.21 -4.42
N THR A 29 19.45 0.07 -4.61
CA THR A 29 20.48 0.99 -4.08
C THR A 29 21.33 1.57 -5.22
N VAL A 30 22.18 0.75 -5.85
CA VAL A 30 23.12 1.18 -6.90
C VAL A 30 22.40 1.52 -8.20
N ASN A 31 21.38 0.73 -8.55
CA ASN A 31 20.67 0.86 -9.82
C ASN A 31 19.23 1.38 -9.66
N ASP A 32 18.94 2.01 -8.52
CA ASP A 32 17.59 2.38 -8.09
C ASP A 32 16.87 3.30 -9.09
N ILE A 33 17.57 4.30 -9.64
CA ILE A 33 17.02 5.26 -10.60
C ILE A 33 16.75 4.60 -11.95
N VAL A 34 17.67 3.76 -12.45
CA VAL A 34 17.54 3.09 -13.75
C VAL A 34 16.33 2.14 -13.73
N LEU A 35 16.13 1.45 -12.61
CA LEU A 35 15.05 0.49 -12.41
C LEU A 35 13.76 1.11 -11.82
N ALA A 36 13.75 2.41 -11.52
CA ALA A 36 12.57 3.09 -10.96
C ALA A 36 11.44 3.32 -11.98
N ASN A 37 11.68 3.10 -13.27
CA ASN A 37 10.65 3.26 -14.30
C ASN A 37 9.50 2.26 -14.14
N ARG A 38 8.33 2.61 -14.69
CA ARG A 38 7.12 1.77 -14.60
C ARG A 38 6.74 1.23 -15.96
N PRO A 39 6.45 -0.08 -16.09
CA PRO A 39 5.99 -0.63 -17.35
C PRO A 39 4.66 -0.01 -17.74
N LYS A 40 4.53 0.40 -19.01
CA LYS A 40 3.28 0.95 -19.55
C LYS A 40 2.26 -0.16 -19.74
N LEU A 41 1.46 -0.40 -18.70
CA LEU A 41 0.30 -1.30 -18.72
C LEU A 41 -0.96 -0.50 -19.09
N ILE A 42 -1.91 -1.16 -19.75
CA ILE A 42 -3.19 -0.54 -20.15
C ILE A 42 -3.93 0.05 -18.94
N SER A 43 -3.86 -0.62 -17.77
CA SER A 43 -4.41 -0.11 -16.52
C SER A 43 -3.81 1.24 -16.10
N GLY A 44 -2.52 1.48 -16.35
CA GLY A 44 -1.89 2.77 -16.07
C GLY A 44 -2.46 3.90 -16.94
N LYS A 45 -2.89 3.59 -18.17
CA LYS A 45 -3.56 4.57 -19.04
C LYS A 45 -4.94 4.95 -18.51
N TYR A 46 -5.78 3.96 -18.20
CA TYR A 46 -7.19 4.18 -17.89
C TYR A 46 -7.49 4.40 -16.40
N LEU A 47 -6.83 3.67 -15.51
CA LEU A 47 -6.99 3.79 -14.05
C LEU A 47 -5.96 4.75 -13.43
N GLY A 48 -4.78 4.84 -14.04
CA GLY A 48 -3.68 5.69 -13.57
C GLY A 48 -3.68 7.11 -14.14
N TYR A 49 -4.82 7.60 -14.65
CA TYR A 49 -4.97 8.92 -15.27
C TYR A 49 -3.84 9.22 -16.26
N ASN A 50 -3.68 8.35 -17.25
CA ASN A 50 -2.60 8.41 -18.23
C ASN A 50 -1.19 8.42 -17.60
N TYR A 51 -0.93 7.47 -16.69
CA TYR A 51 0.37 7.26 -16.03
C TYR A 51 0.84 8.41 -15.13
N THR A 52 -0.09 9.18 -14.54
CA THR A 52 0.27 10.35 -13.70
C THR A 52 0.24 10.04 -12.21
N THR A 53 -0.28 8.89 -11.78
CA THR A 53 -0.28 8.51 -10.35
C THR A 53 1.10 8.08 -9.85
N VAL A 54 1.33 8.13 -8.53
CA VAL A 54 2.58 7.70 -7.87
C VAL A 54 2.94 6.25 -8.18
N SER A 55 1.95 5.38 -8.35
CA SER A 55 2.16 3.94 -8.61
C SER A 55 2.51 3.64 -10.07
N THR A 56 2.03 4.45 -11.02
CA THR A 56 2.14 4.18 -12.47
C THR A 56 3.09 5.10 -13.22
N SER A 57 3.44 6.27 -12.67
CA SER A 57 4.39 7.19 -13.29
C SER A 57 5.79 6.59 -13.29
N SER A 58 6.49 6.73 -14.41
CA SER A 58 7.93 6.45 -14.49
C SER A 58 8.72 7.51 -13.73
N TYR A 59 9.99 7.22 -13.46
CA TYR A 59 10.85 8.12 -12.72
C TYR A 59 11.10 9.41 -13.53
N GLY A 60 11.09 10.53 -12.84
CA GLY A 60 11.19 11.87 -13.43
C GLY A 60 10.67 12.92 -12.45
N ASP A 61 10.68 14.18 -12.86
CA ASP A 61 10.37 15.30 -11.96
C ASP A 61 8.95 15.25 -11.41
N HIS A 62 7.98 14.84 -12.23
CA HIS A 62 6.59 14.62 -11.80
C HIS A 62 6.50 13.59 -10.66
N TRP A 63 7.11 12.40 -10.85
CA TRP A 63 7.10 11.34 -9.84
C TRP A 63 7.83 11.76 -8.56
N ARG A 64 8.99 12.43 -8.68
CA ARG A 64 9.75 12.95 -7.54
C ARG A 64 8.93 13.97 -6.74
N ASN A 65 8.21 14.86 -7.43
CA ASN A 65 7.37 15.85 -6.78
C ASN A 65 6.22 15.19 -6.00
N LEU A 66 5.50 14.24 -6.61
CA LEU A 66 4.44 13.50 -5.92
C LEU A 66 4.97 12.71 -4.71
N ARG A 67 6.16 12.11 -4.82
CA ARG A 67 6.82 11.42 -3.71
C ARG A 67 7.17 12.37 -2.57
N ARG A 68 7.70 13.56 -2.88
CA ARG A 68 8.00 14.59 -1.89
C ARG A 68 6.74 15.03 -1.14
N ILE A 69 5.66 15.32 -1.87
CA ILE A 69 4.37 15.70 -1.27
C ILE A 69 3.87 14.59 -0.35
N GLY A 70 3.86 13.34 -0.81
CA GLY A 70 3.44 12.21 0.02
C GLY A 70 4.28 12.05 1.29
N ALA A 71 5.61 12.17 1.19
CA ALA A 71 6.50 12.05 2.33
C ALA A 71 6.26 13.13 3.39
N ILE A 72 6.02 14.37 2.98
CA ILE A 72 5.86 15.51 3.90
C ILE A 72 4.42 15.58 4.45
N GLU A 73 3.43 15.48 3.56
CA GLU A 73 2.04 15.79 3.92
C GLU A 73 1.24 14.58 4.38
N ILE A 74 1.64 13.37 4.03
CA ILE A 74 0.89 12.14 4.34
C ILE A 74 1.68 11.27 5.33
N PHE A 75 2.95 11.02 5.04
CA PHE A 75 3.75 10.01 5.75
C PHE A 75 4.75 10.59 6.75
N SER A 76 4.75 11.91 7.00
CA SER A 76 5.66 12.50 7.98
C SER A 76 5.29 12.09 9.40
N SER A 77 6.29 12.02 10.29
CA SER A 77 6.08 11.65 11.70
C SER A 77 5.05 12.55 12.40
N SER A 78 5.05 13.85 12.08
CA SER A 78 4.06 14.80 12.61
C SER A 78 2.64 14.44 12.18
N ARG A 79 2.44 14.16 10.88
CA ARG A 79 1.14 13.74 10.34
C ARG A 79 0.70 12.38 10.92
N LEU A 80 1.61 11.42 11.02
CA LEU A 80 1.33 10.11 11.61
C LEU A 80 0.92 10.22 13.08
N ASN A 81 1.56 11.11 13.84
CA ASN A 81 1.23 11.36 15.25
C ASN A 81 -0.13 12.07 15.39
N ALA A 82 -0.43 13.04 14.54
CA ALA A 82 -1.74 13.71 14.53
C ALA A 82 -2.90 12.70 14.34
N PHE A 83 -2.70 11.64 13.54
CA PHE A 83 -3.68 10.58 13.33
C PHE A 83 -3.55 9.38 14.27
N ALA A 84 -2.69 9.44 15.30
CA ALA A 84 -2.50 8.32 16.23
C ALA A 84 -3.80 8.00 17.00
N ALA A 85 -4.54 9.04 17.41
CA ALA A 85 -5.82 8.87 18.10
C ALA A 85 -6.87 8.16 17.23
N VAL A 86 -6.91 8.46 15.92
CA VAL A 86 -7.81 7.80 14.95
C VAL A 86 -7.51 6.29 14.89
N ARG A 87 -6.23 5.92 14.74
CA ARG A 87 -5.84 4.50 14.68
C ARG A 87 -6.16 3.76 15.98
N LYS A 88 -5.91 4.40 17.13
CA LYS A 88 -6.24 3.84 18.44
C LYS A 88 -7.75 3.61 18.59
N ASP A 89 -8.56 4.58 18.16
CA ASP A 89 -10.03 4.47 18.22
C ASP A 89 -10.57 3.34 17.33
N GLU A 90 -10.10 3.20 16.08
CA GLU A 90 -10.54 2.10 15.22
C GLU A 90 -10.14 0.71 15.77
N VAL A 91 -8.93 0.58 16.33
CA VAL A 91 -8.50 -0.65 17.00
C VAL A 91 -9.35 -0.93 18.23
N GLN A 92 -9.65 0.08 19.04
CA GLN A 92 -10.50 -0.08 20.22
C GLN A 92 -11.91 -0.53 19.83
N ARG A 93 -12.50 0.03 18.77
CA ARG A 93 -13.80 -0.42 18.24
C ARG A 93 -13.78 -1.87 17.79
N LEU A 94 -12.71 -2.29 17.11
CA LEU A 94 -12.53 -3.69 16.72
C LEU A 94 -12.48 -4.61 17.95
N LEU A 95 -11.72 -4.24 18.98
CA LEU A 95 -11.63 -5.00 20.23
C LEU A 95 -12.95 -5.06 20.99
N VAL A 96 -13.72 -3.96 21.03
CA VAL A 96 -15.06 -3.94 21.65
C VAL A 96 -16.02 -4.85 20.89
N ARG A 97 -15.96 -4.87 19.56
CA ARG A 97 -16.76 -5.79 18.74
C ARG A 97 -16.41 -7.25 19.07
N LEU A 98 -15.12 -7.59 19.05
CA LEU A 98 -14.65 -8.94 19.38
C LEU A 98 -15.06 -9.36 20.79
N SER A 99 -14.90 -8.48 21.78
CA SER A 99 -15.28 -8.79 23.17
C SER A 99 -16.78 -8.96 23.34
N ARG A 100 -17.60 -8.21 22.59
CA ARG A 100 -19.06 -8.37 22.58
C ARG A 100 -19.47 -9.72 22.01
N ASP A 101 -18.85 -10.11 20.89
CA ASP A 101 -19.16 -11.35 20.19
C ASP A 101 -18.73 -12.56 21.04
N SER A 102 -17.62 -12.46 21.78
CA SER A 102 -17.14 -13.52 22.68
C SER A 102 -17.89 -13.62 24.02
N ARG A 103 -18.89 -12.78 24.31
CA ARG A 103 -19.60 -12.79 25.62
C ARG A 103 -20.33 -14.10 25.90
N ARG A 104 -20.68 -14.87 24.87
CA ARG A 104 -21.40 -16.15 24.99
C ARG A 104 -20.46 -17.37 24.94
N GLY A 105 -19.15 -17.14 25.04
CA GLY A 105 -18.13 -18.18 24.91
C GLY A 105 -17.29 -18.01 23.64
N PHE A 106 -16.56 -19.07 23.29
CA PHE A 106 -15.71 -19.05 22.10
C PHE A 106 -16.55 -18.79 20.84
N THR A 107 -16.16 -17.77 20.09
CA THR A 107 -16.85 -17.35 18.86
C THR A 107 -15.88 -17.33 17.70
N LYS A 108 -16.22 -18.03 16.63
CA LYS A 108 -15.45 -18.00 15.39
C LYS A 108 -15.74 -16.68 14.66
N VAL A 109 -14.68 -15.95 14.32
CA VAL A 109 -14.76 -14.67 13.61
C VAL A 109 -14.01 -14.73 12.28
N GLU A 110 -14.45 -13.92 11.32
CA GLU A 110 -13.82 -13.79 10.00
C GLU A 110 -12.86 -12.59 10.02
N LEU A 111 -11.57 -12.85 10.23
CA LEU A 111 -10.58 -11.78 10.44
C LEU A 111 -10.28 -10.96 9.19
N LYS A 112 -10.43 -11.52 7.98
CA LYS A 112 -10.07 -10.82 6.73
C LYS A 112 -10.96 -9.60 6.54
N SER A 113 -12.28 -9.77 6.66
CA SER A 113 -13.26 -8.68 6.57
C SER A 113 -13.02 -7.66 7.69
N MET A 114 -12.79 -8.11 8.92
CA MET A 114 -12.59 -7.19 10.04
C MET A 114 -11.33 -6.33 9.89
N LEU A 115 -10.23 -6.92 9.41
CA LEU A 115 -8.99 -6.19 9.14
C LEU A 115 -9.11 -5.28 7.91
N ASN A 116 -9.86 -5.70 6.89
CA ASN A 116 -10.18 -4.85 5.75
C ASN A 116 -10.99 -3.62 6.19
N ASP A 117 -12.04 -3.80 6.99
CA ASP A 117 -12.86 -2.70 7.54
C ASP A 117 -12.00 -1.74 8.38
N LEU A 118 -11.15 -2.28 9.26
CA LEU A 118 -10.21 -1.52 10.09
C LEU A 118 -9.28 -0.66 9.22
N THR A 119 -8.67 -1.28 8.20
CA THR A 119 -7.70 -0.61 7.33
C THR A 119 -8.37 0.47 6.50
N PHE A 120 -9.54 0.17 5.93
CA PHE A 120 -10.30 1.10 5.12
C PHE A 120 -10.81 2.29 5.93
N ASN A 121 -11.39 2.06 7.11
CA ASN A 121 -11.85 3.15 7.99
C ASN A 121 -10.70 4.02 8.48
N ASN A 122 -9.54 3.44 8.80
CA ASN A 122 -8.35 4.21 9.13
C ASN A 122 -7.98 5.15 7.99
N ILE A 123 -7.86 4.64 6.76
CA ILE A 123 -7.53 5.45 5.58
C ILE A 123 -8.59 6.54 5.35
N MET A 124 -9.87 6.18 5.36
CA MET A 124 -10.97 7.12 5.12
C MET A 124 -11.05 8.22 6.18
N ARG A 125 -10.77 7.92 7.45
CA ARG A 125 -10.73 8.95 8.50
C ARG A 125 -9.52 9.85 8.37
N MET A 126 -8.37 9.33 7.95
CA MET A 126 -7.17 10.15 7.73
C MET A 126 -7.31 11.05 6.50
N VAL A 127 -7.99 10.59 5.44
CA VAL A 127 -8.11 11.32 4.16
C VAL A 127 -9.37 12.19 4.10
N ALA A 128 -10.53 11.66 4.48
CA ALA A 128 -11.84 12.30 4.33
C ALA A 128 -12.47 12.72 5.67
N GLY A 129 -11.83 12.45 6.81
CA GLY A 129 -12.34 12.78 8.14
C GLY A 129 -13.56 11.96 8.58
N LYS A 130 -13.97 10.94 7.81
CA LYS A 130 -15.19 10.16 8.04
C LYS A 130 -14.92 8.66 7.97
N ARG A 131 -15.73 7.88 8.70
CA ARG A 131 -15.78 6.42 8.56
C ARG A 131 -16.67 6.03 7.40
N TYR A 132 -16.41 4.87 6.82
CA TYR A 132 -17.24 4.30 5.76
C TYR A 132 -18.01 3.07 6.25
N TYR A 133 -17.35 2.18 6.98
CA TYR A 133 -17.95 0.95 7.52
C TYR A 133 -18.30 1.08 9.01
N GLY A 134 -19.46 0.54 9.39
CA GLY A 134 -19.97 0.48 10.76
C GLY A 134 -20.92 1.62 11.14
N THR A 135 -21.75 1.39 12.17
CA THR A 135 -22.62 2.44 12.75
C THR A 135 -21.79 3.53 13.42
N LYS A 136 -22.28 4.77 13.34
CA LYS A 136 -21.66 5.99 13.89
C LYS A 136 -21.23 5.80 15.34
#